data_AF-A0A3L8CVK1-F1
#
_entry.id   AF-A0A3L8CVK1-F1
#
_cell.length_a   1.000
_cell.length_b   1.000
_cell.length_c   1.000
_cell.angle_alpha   90.00
_cell.angle_beta   90.00
_cell.angle_gamma   90.00
#
_symmetry.space_group_name_H-M   'P 1'
#
loop_
_entity.id
_entity.type
_entity.pdbx_description
1 polymer ?
#
loop_
_entity_poly.entity_id
_entity_poly.type
_entity_poly.pdbx_seq_one_letter_code
_entity_poly.pdbx_strand_id
1 'polypeptide(L)'
;MKVLVAVKRVVDYNVKVRVKADQSGVDLANVKMSMNPFCEIAVEQAVRLKESGIATEIVVVSIGPSTAQEQLRTALALGADR
;
A
#
# COMPACT_ATOMS: atom_id res chain seq x y z
N MET A 1 -15.37 -8.39 -13.77
CA MET A 1 -14.36 -7.46 -14.35
C MET A 1 -13.04 -7.58 -13.61
N LYS A 2 -11.92 -7.11 -14.17
CA LYS A 2 -10.63 -7.07 -13.46
C LYS A 2 -10.42 -5.69 -12.85
N VAL A 3 -9.99 -5.64 -11.58
CA VAL A 3 -9.73 -4.38 -10.85
C VAL A 3 -8.22 -4.26 -10.62
N LEU A 4 -7.65 -3.11 -11.00
CA LEU A 4 -6.27 -2.76 -10.66
C LEU A 4 -6.28 -1.80 -9.48
N VAL A 5 -5.56 -2.12 -8.41
CA VAL A 5 -5.44 -1.30 -7.21
C VAL A 5 -3.99 -0.88 -7.02
N ALA A 6 -3.73 0.42 -7.13
CA ALA A 6 -2.41 0.97 -6.85
C ALA A 6 -2.22 1.18 -5.33
N VAL A 7 -1.19 0.54 -4.77
CA VAL A 7 -0.83 0.66 -3.36
C VAL A 7 0.55 1.29 -3.21
N LYS A 8 0.74 2.08 -2.16
CA LYS A 8 2.01 2.77 -1.91
C LYS A 8 2.53 2.50 -0.50
N ARG A 9 3.83 2.19 -0.42
CA ARG A 9 4.60 2.16 0.83
C ARG A 9 4.95 3.59 1.24
N VAL A 10 4.56 3.98 2.45
CA VAL A 10 4.79 5.32 3.01
C VAL A 10 5.22 5.21 4.47
N VAL A 11 5.65 6.33 5.06
CA VAL A 11 5.88 6.44 6.50
C VAL A 11 4.55 6.19 7.22
N ASP A 12 4.57 5.38 8.28
CA ASP A 12 3.39 5.12 9.11
C ASP A 12 2.80 6.45 9.62
N TYR A 13 1.49 6.59 9.55
CA TYR A 13 0.80 7.85 9.84
C TYR A 13 0.94 8.29 11.31
N ASN A 14 1.33 7.40 12.22
CA ASN A 14 1.63 7.73 13.62
C ASN A 14 3.07 8.21 13.84
N VAL A 15 3.96 8.09 12.84
CA VAL A 15 5.34 8.52 12.97
C VAL A 15 5.46 10.03 12.71
N LYS A 16 6.04 10.74 13.67
CA LYS A 16 6.45 12.13 13.49
C LYS A 16 7.69 12.21 12.59
N VAL A 17 7.50 12.68 11.36
CA VAL A 17 8.57 12.87 10.37
C VAL A 17 9.63 13.87 10.86
N ARG A 18 10.89 13.60 10.53
CA ARG A 18 12.03 14.49 10.78
C ARG A 18 12.68 14.87 9.45
N VAL A 19 13.16 16.10 9.35
CA VAL A 19 13.91 16.59 8.19
C VAL A 19 15.39 16.28 8.42
N LYS A 20 16.11 15.87 7.37
CA LYS A 20 17.56 15.70 7.42
C LYS A 20 18.27 17.03 7.72
N ALA A 21 19.44 16.98 8.36
CA ALA A 21 20.19 18.18 8.72
C ALA A 21 20.62 19.02 7.50
N ASP A 22 20.83 18.38 6.36
CA ASP A 22 21.18 19.01 5.08
C ASP A 22 19.98 19.57 4.30
N GLN A 23 18.77 19.48 4.85
CA GLN A 23 17.51 19.89 4.22
C GLN A 23 17.19 19.19 2.88
N SER A 24 17.86 18.08 2.56
CA SER A 24 17.63 17.35 1.30
C SER A 24 16.32 16.56 1.26
N GLY A 25 15.66 16.38 2.41
CA GLY A 25 14.37 15.69 2.51
C GLY A 25 14.08 15.12 3.90
N VAL A 26 13.16 14.15 3.94
CA VAL A 26 12.77 13.45 5.17
C VAL A 26 13.79 12.38 5.53
N ASP A 27 14.11 12.27 6.82
CA ASP A 27 14.89 11.15 7.34
C ASP A 27 14.00 9.91 7.47
N LEU A 28 14.29 8.90 6.64
CA LEU A 28 13.57 7.63 6.60
C LEU A 28 14.34 6.50 7.31
N ALA A 29 15.51 6.80 7.89
CA ALA A 29 16.31 5.79 8.57
C ALA A 29 15.58 5.28 9.83
N ASN A 30 15.44 3.96 9.96
CA ASN A 30 14.77 3.29 11.09
C ASN A 30 13.34 3.76 11.36
N VAL A 31 12.66 4.30 10.33
CA VAL A 31 11.26 4.71 10.42
C VAL A 31 10.35 3.53 10.07
N LYS A 32 9.30 3.32 10.86
CA LYS A 32 8.24 2.36 10.52
C LYS A 32 7.52 2.81 9.25
N MET A 33 7.43 1.90 8.29
CA MET A 33 6.76 2.12 7.02
C MET A 33 5.50 1.24 6.97
N SER A 34 4.45 1.73 6.32
CA SER A 34 3.16 1.04 6.21
C SER A 34 2.57 1.19 4.81
N MET A 35 1.46 0.48 4.55
CA MET A 35 0.60 0.82 3.43
C MET A 35 0.00 2.20 3.69
N ASN A 36 -0.13 3.00 2.63
CA ASN A 36 -0.84 4.27 2.74
C ASN A 36 -2.30 4.01 3.17
N PRO A 37 -2.85 4.74 4.16
CA PRO A 37 -4.20 4.48 4.67
C PRO A 37 -5.31 4.52 3.60
N PHE A 38 -5.18 5.36 2.57
CA PHE A 38 -6.15 5.40 1.47
C PHE A 38 -6.05 4.18 0.56
N CYS A 39 -4.86 3.61 0.41
CA CYS A 39 -4.65 2.38 -0.33
C CYS A 39 -5.30 1.18 0.37
N GLU A 40 -5.31 1.14 1.70
CA GLU A 40 -6.04 0.09 2.46
C GLU A 40 -7.54 0.13 2.17
N ILE A 41 -8.13 1.33 2.14
CA ILE A 41 -9.54 1.52 1.77
C ILE A 41 -9.79 1.08 0.32
N ALA A 42 -8.87 1.39 -0.60
CA ALA A 42 -9.00 0.99 -2.00
C ALA A 42 -8.96 -0.54 -2.18
N VAL A 43 -8.08 -1.23 -1.45
CA VAL A 43 -8.02 -2.70 -1.43
C VAL A 43 -9.32 -3.28 -0.88
N GLU A 44 -9.81 -2.76 0.25
CA GLU A 44 -11.09 -3.19 0.86
C GLU A 44 -12.27 -3.06 -0.11
N GLN A 45 -12.40 -1.92 -0.82
CA GLN A 45 -13.48 -1.76 -1.79
C GLN A 45 -13.35 -2.73 -2.98
N ALA A 46 -12.14 -3.04 -3.43
CA ALA A 46 -11.93 -4.04 -4.49
C ALA A 46 -12.34 -5.44 -4.02
N VAL A 47 -12.04 -5.81 -2.78
CA VAL A 47 -12.48 -7.07 -2.16
C VAL A 47 -14.01 -7.15 -2.11
N ARG A 48 -14.70 -6.09 -1.66
CA ARG A 48 -16.17 -6.05 -1.66
C ARG A 48 -16.79 -6.16 -3.05
N LEU A 49 -16.17 -5.57 -4.07
CA LEU A 49 -16.61 -5.73 -5.47
C LEU A 49 -16.46 -7.18 -5.93
N LYS A 50 -15.46 -7.91 -5.45
CA LYS A 50 -15.27 -9.33 -5.76
C LYS A 50 -16.28 -10.20 -5.02
N GLU A 51 -16.51 -9.93 -3.74
CA GLU A 51 -17.51 -10.64 -2.92
C GLU A 51 -18.95 -10.43 -3.45
N SER A 52 -19.25 -9.26 -4.02
CA SER A 52 -20.53 -8.99 -4.69
C SER A 52 -20.64 -9.54 -6.13
N GLY A 53 -19.62 -10.26 -6.61
CA GLY A 53 -19.60 -10.86 -7.94
C GLY A 53 -19.39 -9.89 -9.10
N ILE A 54 -19.09 -8.62 -8.81
CA ILE A 54 -18.84 -7.58 -9.83
C ILE A 54 -17.42 -7.72 -10.38
N ALA A 55 -16.44 -7.92 -9.50
CA ALA A 55 -15.05 -8.20 -9.84
C ALA A 55 -14.77 -9.70 -9.84
N THR A 56 -13.91 -10.14 -10.75
CA THR A 56 -13.46 -11.53 -10.89
C THR A 56 -12.00 -11.70 -10.52
N GLU A 57 -11.24 -10.60 -10.45
CA GLU A 57 -9.82 -10.59 -10.14
C GLU A 57 -9.39 -9.21 -9.65
N ILE A 58 -8.55 -9.18 -8.61
CA ILE A 58 -7.94 -7.98 -8.02
C ILE A 58 -6.43 -8.08 -8.22
N VAL A 59 -5.88 -7.15 -8.99
CA VAL A 59 -4.43 -7.02 -9.21
C VAL A 59 -3.92 -5.83 -8.41
N VAL A 60 -2.96 -6.05 -7.53
CA VAL A 60 -2.33 -4.98 -6.75
C VAL A 60 -0.99 -4.61 -7.35
N VAL A 61 -0.72 -3.31 -7.45
CA VAL A 61 0.53 -2.80 -8.01
C VAL A 61 1.15 -1.76 -7.09
N SER A 62 2.47 -1.82 -6.94
CA SER A 62 3.25 -0.79 -6.27
C SER A 62 4.50 -0.46 -7.08
N ILE A 63 4.85 0.83 -7.11
CA ILE A 63 6.08 1.32 -7.73
C ILE A 63 6.96 1.84 -6.60
N GLY A 64 8.12 1.22 -6.41
CA GLY A 64 9.01 1.55 -5.30
C GLY A 64 10.20 0.59 -5.16
N PRO A 65 10.96 0.71 -4.07
CA PRO A 65 12.07 -0.20 -3.76
C PRO A 65 11.57 -1.63 -3.53
N SER A 66 12.48 -2.60 -3.48
CA SER A 66 12.16 -4.01 -3.19
C SER A 66 11.38 -4.21 -1.89
N THR A 67 11.56 -3.34 -0.89
CA THR A 67 10.82 -3.38 0.38
C THR A 67 9.32 -3.04 0.23
N ALA A 68 8.87 -2.48 -0.89
CA ALA A 68 7.44 -2.32 -1.20
C ALA A 68 6.71 -3.66 -1.37
N GLN A 69 7.44 -4.77 -1.55
CA GLN A 69 6.87 -6.11 -1.56
C GLN A 69 6.15 -6.47 -0.25
N GLU A 70 6.54 -5.87 0.89
CA GLU A 70 5.83 -6.08 2.15
C GLU A 70 4.38 -5.61 2.06
N GLN A 71 4.14 -4.42 1.50
CA GLN A 71 2.79 -3.88 1.33
C GLN A 71 2.00 -4.66 0.27
N LEU A 72 2.65 -5.18 -0.77
CA LEU A 72 2.01 -6.09 -1.71
C LEU A 72 1.54 -7.37 -0.99
N ARG A 73 2.38 -7.99 -0.15
CA ARG A 73 1.99 -9.17 0.64
C ARG A 73 0.85 -8.87 1.60
N THR A 74 0.82 -7.69 2.23
CA THR A 74 -0.33 -7.25 3.03
C THR A 74 -1.60 -7.19 2.21
N ALA A 75 -1.56 -6.63 0.99
CA ALA A 75 -2.74 -6.56 0.13
C ALA A 75 -3.21 -7.95 -0.34
N LEU A 76 -2.28 -8.88 -0.62
CA LEU A 76 -2.61 -10.29 -0.91
C LEU A 76 -3.29 -10.96 0.28
N ALA A 77 -2.78 -10.74 1.50
CA ALA A 77 -3.38 -11.28 2.72
C ALA A 77 -4.79 -10.73 2.99
N LEU A 78 -5.10 -9.52 2.51
CA LEU A 78 -6.43 -8.90 2.61
C LEU A 78 -7.43 -9.41 1.54
N GLY A 79 -6.98 -10.10 0.49
CA GLY A 79 -7.86 -10.69 -0.52
C GLY A 79 -7.56 -10.33 -1.98
N ALA A 80 -6.45 -9.63 -2.25
CA ALA A 80 -5.98 -9.46 -3.63
C ALA A 80 -5.48 -10.80 -4.22
N ASP A 81 -5.63 -10.98 -5.53
CA ASP A 81 -5.28 -12.24 -6.21
C ASP A 81 -3.78 -12.33 -6.56
N ARG A 82 -3.19 -11.21 -7.00
CA ARG A 82 -1.77 -11.11 -7.33
C ARG A 82 -1.25 -9.67 -7.27
#